data_AF-A0A0G1HBH8-F1
#
_entry.id   AF-A0A0G1HBH8-F1
#
_cell.length_a   1.000
_cell.length_b   1.000
_cell.length_c   1.000
_cell.angle_alpha   90.00
_cell.angle_beta   90.00
_cell.angle_gamma   90.00
#
_symmetry.space_group_name_H-M   'P 1'
#
loop_
_entity.id
_entity.type
_entity.pdbx_description
1 polymer ?
#
loop_
_entity_poly.entity_id
_entity_poly.type
_entity_poly.pdbx_seq_one_letter_code
_entity_poly.pdbx_strand_id
1 'polypeptide(L)'
;MNKELIEQVQKMMATLLGKVGDKPLTVLSQKYCDEIAHLAGNWILDELPHARIYVIKGIIDRSAHHDLLIVEYGGKAYLIDPVIWRFFKTKKSILVATKHTMPELLSEIQKIYKGIWRISDRVEKSGFERRLEWERRIETKVDEGIQEMAIKEAK
;
A
#
# COMPACT_ATOMS: atom_id res chain seq x y z
N MET A 1 15.47 4.11 6.42
CA MET A 1 15.31 4.16 4.95
C MET A 1 15.91 5.47 4.45
N ASN A 2 16.78 5.41 3.45
CA ASN A 2 17.28 6.60 2.77
C ASN A 2 16.24 7.11 1.76
N LYS A 3 16.46 8.31 1.23
CA LYS A 3 15.55 8.95 0.26
C LYS A 3 15.45 8.16 -1.05
N GLU A 4 16.57 7.61 -1.52
CA GLU A 4 16.65 6.85 -2.77
C GLU A 4 15.76 5.61 -2.76
N LEU A 5 15.77 4.82 -1.67
CA LEU A 5 14.91 3.66 -1.54
C LEU A 5 13.42 4.05 -1.53
N ILE A 6 13.07 5.16 -0.87
CA ILE A 6 11.69 5.67 -0.86
C ILE A 6 11.25 6.04 -2.28
N GLU A 7 12.11 6.74 -3.03
CA GLU A 7 11.86 7.11 -4.43
C GLU A 7 11.75 5.89 -5.35
N GLN A 8 12.55 4.84 -5.11
CA GLN A 8 12.46 3.58 -5.84
C GLN A 8 11.13 2.86 -5.59
N VAL A 9 10.73 2.70 -4.32
CA VAL A 9 9.44 2.09 -3.97
C VAL A 9 8.28 2.90 -4.57
N GLN A 10 8.35 4.23 -4.50
CA GLN A 10 7.40 5.14 -5.14
C GLN A 10 7.29 4.89 -6.65
N LYS A 11 8.43 4.85 -7.35
CA LYS A 11 8.48 4.64 -8.80
C LYS A 11 7.94 3.28 -9.20
N MET A 12 8.28 2.22 -8.46
CA MET A 12 7.81 0.87 -8.75
C MET A 12 6.30 0.75 -8.57
N MET A 13 5.75 1.31 -7.49
CA MET A 13 4.31 1.35 -7.23
C MET A 13 3.54 2.12 -8.30
N ALA A 14 4.04 3.31 -8.67
CA ALA A 14 3.45 4.11 -9.74
C ALA A 14 3.51 3.40 -11.10
N THR A 15 4.62 2.71 -11.39
CA THR A 15 4.77 1.93 -12.64
C THR A 15 3.80 0.76 -12.67
N LEU A 16 3.67 0.01 -11.56
CA LEU A 16 2.78 -1.15 -11.49
C LEU A 16 1.31 -0.73 -11.66
N LEU A 17 0.90 0.34 -10.96
CA LEU A 17 -0.45 0.89 -11.12
C LEU A 17 -0.67 1.52 -12.51
N GLY A 18 0.37 2.07 -13.13
CA GLY A 18 0.30 2.66 -14.47
C GLY A 18 0.29 1.63 -15.61
N LYS A 19 0.77 0.40 -15.38
CA LYS A 19 0.70 -0.68 -16.37
C LYS A 19 -0.72 -1.12 -16.69
N VAL A 20 -1.67 -0.79 -15.82
CA VAL A 20 -3.02 -1.34 -15.86
C VAL A 20 -4.02 -0.48 -16.64
N GLY A 21 -3.51 0.27 -17.61
CA GLY A 21 -4.25 1.08 -18.56
C GLY A 21 -4.27 2.58 -18.24
N ASP A 22 -4.84 3.38 -19.13
CA ASP A 22 -4.88 4.86 -19.02
C ASP A 22 -5.86 5.39 -17.96
N LYS A 23 -6.29 4.54 -17.02
CA LYS A 23 -7.28 4.90 -15.98
C LYS A 23 -6.60 5.61 -14.81
N PRO A 24 -7.28 6.58 -14.15
CA PRO A 24 -6.69 7.29 -13.02
C PRO A 24 -6.35 6.36 -11.84
N LEU A 25 -5.21 6.58 -11.19
CA LEU A 25 -4.76 5.80 -10.02
C LEU A 25 -5.82 5.69 -8.91
N THR A 26 -6.64 6.74 -8.74
CA THR A 26 -7.73 6.80 -7.76
C THR A 26 -8.84 5.77 -8.00
N VAL A 27 -9.00 5.35 -9.25
CA VAL A 27 -9.94 4.31 -9.69
C VAL A 27 -9.29 2.95 -9.45
N LEU A 28 -8.05 2.80 -9.91
CA LEU A 28 -7.28 1.56 -9.77
C LEU A 28 -6.97 1.21 -8.32
N SER A 29 -6.93 2.16 -7.38
CA SER A 29 -6.59 1.87 -5.98
C SER A 29 -7.76 1.42 -5.10
N GLN A 30 -8.99 1.31 -5.62
CA GLN A 30 -10.20 1.14 -4.80
C GLN A 30 -10.33 -0.24 -4.14
N LYS A 31 -9.76 -1.30 -4.73
CA LYS A 31 -10.06 -2.70 -4.36
C LYS A 31 -8.83 -3.56 -3.98
N TYR A 32 -7.62 -2.99 -3.98
CA TYR A 32 -6.37 -3.78 -3.95
C TYR A 32 -5.40 -3.34 -2.84
N CYS A 33 -5.87 -2.64 -1.80
CA CYS A 33 -4.98 -2.14 -0.76
C CYS A 33 -4.18 -3.25 -0.08
N ASP A 34 -4.79 -4.43 0.13
CA ASP A 34 -4.13 -5.58 0.75
C ASP A 34 -3.00 -6.13 -0.14
N GLU A 35 -3.31 -6.43 -1.41
CA GLU A 35 -2.32 -6.96 -2.36
C GLU A 35 -1.16 -5.99 -2.58
N ILE A 36 -1.47 -4.71 -2.73
CA ILE A 36 -0.46 -3.68 -2.99
C ILE A 36 0.40 -3.46 -1.73
N ALA A 37 -0.18 -3.48 -0.53
CA ALA A 37 0.60 -3.43 0.71
C ALA A 37 1.55 -4.62 0.81
N HIS A 38 1.09 -5.85 0.53
CA HIS A 38 1.96 -7.03 0.55
C HIS A 38 3.08 -6.95 -0.50
N LEU A 39 2.76 -6.53 -1.72
CA LEU A 39 3.75 -6.38 -2.78
C LEU A 39 4.81 -5.31 -2.45
N ALA A 40 4.38 -4.15 -1.95
CA ALA A 40 5.28 -3.10 -1.48
C ALA A 40 6.16 -3.59 -0.33
N GLY A 41 5.59 -4.35 0.61
CA GLY A 41 6.32 -4.94 1.74
C GLY A 41 7.41 -5.90 1.26
N ASN A 42 7.10 -6.76 0.30
CA ASN A 42 8.07 -7.68 -0.29
C ASN A 42 9.23 -6.94 -0.96
N TRP A 43 8.98 -5.90 -1.77
CA TRP A 43 10.05 -5.12 -2.40
C TRP A 43 10.92 -4.38 -1.40
N ILE A 44 10.33 -3.82 -0.34
CA ILE A 44 11.11 -3.19 0.73
C ILE A 44 11.98 -4.24 1.41
N LEU A 45 11.50 -5.47 1.59
CA LEU A 45 12.28 -6.55 2.19
C LEU A 45 13.43 -7.03 1.30
N ASP A 46 13.31 -6.92 -0.02
CA ASP A 46 14.40 -7.22 -0.97
C ASP A 46 15.60 -6.31 -0.74
N GLU A 47 15.33 -5.01 -0.61
CA GLU A 47 16.35 -3.98 -0.42
C GLU A 47 16.81 -3.89 1.04
N LEU A 48 15.92 -4.18 1.99
CA LEU A 48 16.15 -4.12 3.43
C LEU A 48 15.80 -5.45 4.11
N PRO A 49 16.60 -6.51 3.92
CA PRO A 49 16.28 -7.86 4.41
C PRO A 49 16.21 -7.98 5.94
N HIS A 50 16.72 -6.98 6.67
CA HIS A 50 16.67 -6.90 8.13
C HIS A 50 15.57 -5.99 8.68
N ALA A 51 14.78 -5.35 7.82
CA ALA A 51 13.65 -4.54 8.27
C ALA A 51 12.55 -5.43 8.87
N ARG A 52 11.84 -4.91 9.87
CA ARG A 52 10.59 -5.53 10.36
C ARG A 52 9.42 -4.83 9.69
N ILE A 53 8.66 -5.56 8.89
CA ILE A 53 7.56 -5.00 8.10
C ILE A 53 6.24 -5.59 8.58
N TYR A 54 5.30 -4.72 8.91
CA TYR A 54 3.99 -5.06 9.46
C TYR A 54 2.90 -4.53 8.54
N VAL A 55 1.92 -5.38 8.21
CA VAL A 55 0.69 -4.95 7.55
C VAL A 55 -0.28 -4.48 8.63
N ILE A 56 -0.75 -3.23 8.50
CA ILE A 56 -1.74 -2.64 9.38
C ILE A 56 -3.06 -2.55 8.61
N LYS A 57 -4.12 -3.14 9.17
CA LYS A 57 -5.46 -3.06 8.60
C LYS A 57 -6.31 -2.08 9.39
N GLY A 58 -6.95 -1.18 8.67
CA GLY A 58 -7.78 -0.10 9.20
C GLY A 58 -9.24 -0.27 8.83
N ILE A 59 -10.11 0.04 9.79
CA ILE A 59 -11.54 0.28 9.55
C ILE A 59 -11.74 1.77 9.74
N ILE A 60 -11.89 2.50 8.63
CA ILE A 60 -12.06 3.96 8.61
C ILE A 60 -13.52 4.32 8.93
N ASP A 61 -14.45 3.62 8.27
CA ASP A 61 -15.89 3.68 8.54
C ASP A 61 -16.55 2.31 8.22
N ARG A 62 -17.90 2.25 8.23
CA ARG A 62 -18.65 1.00 7.98
C ARG A 62 -18.47 0.41 6.58
N SER A 63 -17.94 1.19 5.64
CA SER A 63 -17.79 0.83 4.23
C SER A 63 -16.35 0.93 3.72
N ALA A 64 -15.46 1.57 4.47
CA ALA A 64 -14.08 1.80 4.08
C ALA A 64 -13.09 1.05 4.98
N HIS A 65 -12.48 0.01 4.41
CA HIS A 65 -11.30 -0.66 4.95
C HIS A 65 -10.05 -0.19 4.23
N HIS A 66 -8.90 -0.10 4.86
CA HIS A 66 -7.65 0.28 4.19
C HIS A 66 -6.44 -0.38 4.83
N ASP A 67 -5.46 -0.72 4.02
CA ASP A 67 -4.27 -1.45 4.46
C ASP A 67 -3.02 -0.62 4.21
N LEU A 68 -2.14 -0.59 5.21
CA LEU A 68 -0.93 0.20 5.27
C LEU A 68 0.25 -0.69 5.67
N LEU A 69 1.47 -0.19 5.50
CA LEU A 69 2.66 -0.83 6.08
C LEU A 69 3.27 0.03 7.17
N ILE A 70 3.75 -0.62 8.22
CA ILE A 70 4.76 -0.06 9.12
C ILE A 70 6.06 -0.83 8.90
N VAL A 71 7.13 -0.10 8.58
CA VAL A 71 8.48 -0.63 8.40
C VAL A 71 9.35 -0.10 9.52
N GLU A 72 9.92 -0.98 10.34
CA GLU A 72 10.94 -0.61 11.33
C GLU A 72 12.33 -0.94 10.80
N TYR A 73 13.17 0.09 10.72
CA TYR A 73 14.53 -0.04 10.20
C TYR A 73 15.42 1.09 10.72
N GLY A 74 16.64 0.76 11.15
CA GLY A 74 17.63 1.75 11.60
C GLY A 74 17.16 2.59 12.79
N GLY A 75 16.46 1.97 13.74
CA GLY A 75 15.95 2.64 14.95
C GLY A 75 14.81 3.63 14.71
N LYS A 76 14.16 3.57 13.54
CA LYS A 76 13.02 4.40 13.17
C LYS A 76 11.87 3.55 12.66
N ALA A 77 10.67 4.11 12.72
CA ALA A 77 9.47 3.52 12.14
C ALA A 77 8.99 4.37 10.95
N TYR A 78 8.64 3.71 9.86
CA TYR A 78 8.15 4.32 8.62
C TYR A 78 6.74 3.83 8.33
N LEU A 79 5.79 4.75 8.13
CA LEU A 79 4.48 4.45 7.58
C LEU A 79 4.55 4.55 6.07
N ILE A 80 4.09 3.52 5.37
CA ILE A 80 3.96 3.50 3.91
C ILE A 80 2.49 3.28 3.55
N ASP A 81 1.90 4.22 2.79
CA ASP A 81 0.60 4.01 2.13
C ASP A 81 0.80 3.95 0.61
N PRO A 82 0.86 2.74 0.03
CA PRO A 82 1.10 2.59 -1.39
C PRO A 82 -0.12 2.93 -2.27
N VAL A 83 -1.29 3.15 -1.67
CA VAL A 83 -2.57 3.41 -2.35
C VAL A 83 -3.28 4.65 -1.79
N ILE A 84 -2.51 5.64 -1.34
CA ILE A 84 -3.02 6.87 -0.71
C ILE A 84 -4.09 7.60 -1.53
N TRP A 85 -4.05 7.48 -2.86
CA TRP A 85 -4.99 8.09 -3.79
C TRP A 85 -6.44 7.66 -3.58
N ARG A 86 -6.68 6.52 -2.93
CA ARG A 86 -8.02 6.07 -2.57
C ARG A 86 -8.76 7.09 -1.68
N PHE A 87 -8.03 7.77 -0.80
CA PHE A 87 -8.58 8.77 0.11
C PHE A 87 -8.15 10.20 -0.25
N PHE A 88 -6.96 10.37 -0.83
CA PHE A 88 -6.38 11.68 -1.12
C PHE A 88 -6.02 11.80 -2.60
N LYS A 89 -7.03 12.11 -3.41
CA LYS A 89 -6.93 12.15 -4.89
C LYS A 89 -5.87 13.11 -5.44
N THR A 90 -5.47 14.12 -4.69
CA THR A 90 -4.52 15.16 -5.11
C THR A 90 -3.05 14.82 -4.85
N LYS A 91 -2.76 13.67 -4.22
CA LYS A 91 -1.38 13.26 -3.93
C LYS A 91 -0.65 12.92 -5.22
N LYS A 92 0.65 13.26 -5.27
CA LYS A 92 1.51 13.01 -6.43
C LYS A 92 2.29 11.70 -6.33
N SER A 93 2.37 11.12 -5.12
CA SER A 93 3.13 9.91 -4.80
C SER A 93 2.46 9.15 -3.66
N ILE A 94 2.92 7.93 -3.41
CA ILE A 94 2.57 7.18 -2.20
C ILE A 94 2.96 7.97 -0.94
N LEU A 95 2.28 7.69 0.18
CA LEU A 95 2.63 8.30 1.46
C LEU A 95 3.85 7.60 2.04
N VAL A 96 4.82 8.39 2.49
CA VAL A 96 5.85 7.93 3.42
C VAL A 96 5.94 8.93 4.57
N ALA A 97 5.66 8.46 5.79
CA ALA A 97 5.84 9.23 7.01
C ALA A 97 6.83 8.52 7.93
N THR A 98 7.56 9.27 8.76
CA THR A 98 8.60 8.70 9.64
C THR A 98 8.45 9.24 11.05
N LYS A 99 8.64 8.35 12.03
CA LYS A 99 8.67 8.65 13.46
C LYS A 99 9.77 7.84 14.14
N HIS A 100 10.00 8.12 15.42
CA HIS A 100 10.99 7.37 16.20
C HIS A 100 10.47 5.99 16.61
N THR A 101 9.15 5.90 16.86
CA THR A 101 8.54 4.69 17.41
C THR A 101 7.26 4.28 16.66
N MET A 102 6.91 3.00 16.73
CA MET A 102 5.66 2.49 16.16
C MET A 102 4.40 3.12 16.81
N PRO A 103 4.32 3.32 18.14
CA PRO A 103 3.19 4.03 18.76
C PRO A 103 2.98 5.44 18.21
N GLU A 104 4.05 6.20 17.96
CA GLU A 104 3.95 7.53 17.32
C GLU A 104 3.35 7.43 15.91
N LEU A 105 3.73 6.41 15.14
CA LEU A 105 3.14 6.18 13.82
C LEU A 105 1.67 5.78 13.91
N LEU A 106 1.29 4.91 14.84
CA LEU A 106 -0.12 4.54 15.02
C LEU A 106 -0.98 5.76 15.35
N SER A 107 -0.47 6.68 16.19
CA SER A 107 -1.12 7.96 16.46
C SER A 107 -1.23 8.83 15.20
N GLU A 108 -0.19 8.87 14.37
CA GLU A 108 -0.19 9.60 13.10
C GLU A 108 -1.21 9.03 12.11
N ILE A 109 -1.28 7.71 11.97
CA ILE A 109 -2.27 7.01 11.13
C ILE A 109 -3.69 7.40 11.56
N GLN A 110 -3.97 7.35 12.87
CA GLN A 110 -5.28 7.73 13.40
C GLN A 110 -5.61 9.21 13.16
N LYS A 111 -4.60 10.10 13.15
CA LYS A 111 -4.81 11.51 12.80
C LYS A 111 -5.17 11.70 11.33
N ILE A 112 -4.46 11.01 10.43
CA ILE A 112 -4.59 11.13 8.97
C ILE A 112 -5.90 10.51 8.48
N TYR A 113 -6.15 9.25 8.78
CA TYR A 113 -7.26 8.48 8.20
C TYR A 113 -8.48 8.41 9.10
N LYS A 114 -8.35 8.75 10.39
CA LYS A 114 -9.32 8.39 11.43
C LYS A 114 -9.50 6.87 11.50
N GLY A 115 -10.50 6.38 12.23
CA GLY A 115 -10.81 4.96 12.32
C GLY A 115 -9.98 4.16 13.34
N ILE A 116 -10.13 2.84 13.27
CA ILE A 116 -9.50 1.86 14.16
C ILE A 116 -8.51 1.04 13.36
N TRP A 117 -7.28 0.93 13.87
CA TRP A 117 -6.16 0.31 13.17
C TRP A 117 -5.55 -0.79 14.02
N ARG A 118 -5.21 -1.90 13.38
CA ARG A 118 -4.56 -3.04 14.04
C ARG A 118 -3.48 -3.63 13.15
N ILE A 119 -2.40 -4.10 13.78
CA ILE A 119 -1.45 -4.98 13.11
C ILE A 119 -2.20 -6.26 12.76
N SER A 120 -2.20 -6.62 11.48
CA SER A 120 -2.79 -7.87 10.99
C SER A 120 -1.72 -8.93 10.91
N ASP A 121 -0.66 -8.65 10.16
CA ASP A 121 0.35 -9.65 9.79
C ASP A 121 1.74 -9.02 9.72
N ARG A 122 2.76 -9.88 9.73
CA ARG A 122 4.15 -9.50 9.48
C ARG A 122 4.56 -10.03 8.11
N VAL A 123 5.18 -9.19 7.30
CA VAL A 123 5.75 -9.62 6.02
C VAL A 123 7.05 -10.34 6.30
N GLU A 124 7.15 -11.57 5.81
CA GLU A 124 8.31 -12.43 5.96
C GLU A 124 8.94 -12.75 4.61
N LYS A 125 10.23 -13.11 4.62
CA LYS A 125 10.99 -13.42 3.41
C LYS A 125 10.43 -14.63 2.65
N SER A 126 9.74 -15.56 3.32
CA SER A 126 8.99 -16.64 2.67
C SER A 126 7.79 -16.14 1.84
N GLY A 127 7.28 -14.94 2.12
CA GLY A 127 6.28 -14.24 1.30
C GLY A 127 6.83 -13.77 -0.05
N PHE A 128 8.16 -13.74 -0.21
CA PHE A 128 8.85 -13.35 -1.45
C PHE A 128 8.55 -14.29 -2.61
N GLU A 129 8.44 -15.59 -2.34
CA GLU A 129 8.10 -16.60 -3.36
C GLU A 129 6.70 -16.36 -3.97
N ARG A 130 5.89 -15.51 -3.33
CA ARG A 130 4.56 -15.09 -3.77
C ARG A 130 4.53 -13.73 -4.46
N ARG A 131 5.67 -13.08 -4.75
CA ARG A 131 5.71 -11.79 -5.47
C ARG A 131 4.95 -11.84 -6.80
N LEU A 132 5.24 -12.84 -7.63
CA LEU A 132 4.55 -13.05 -8.91
C LEU A 132 3.06 -13.35 -8.72
N GLU A 133 2.70 -14.00 -7.61
CA GLU A 133 1.30 -14.25 -7.26
C GLU A 133 0.58 -12.93 -6.92
N TRP A 134 1.20 -12.06 -6.13
CA TRP A 134 0.65 -10.73 -5.81
C TRP A 134 0.52 -9.85 -7.04
N GLU A 135 1.54 -9.82 -7.91
CA GLU A 135 1.47 -9.08 -9.19
C GLU A 135 0.30 -9.58 -10.04
N ARG A 136 0.14 -10.91 -10.22
CA ARG A 136 -0.99 -11.49 -10.96
C ARG A 136 -2.35 -11.18 -10.34
N ARG A 137 -2.47 -11.25 -9.01
CA ARG A 137 -3.72 -10.91 -8.30
C ARG A 137 -4.11 -9.45 -8.53
N ILE A 138 -3.14 -8.53 -8.53
CA ILE A 138 -3.39 -7.12 -8.84
C ILE A 138 -3.86 -6.98 -10.28
N GLU A 139 -3.18 -7.60 -11.25
CA GLU A 139 -3.58 -7.56 -12.66
C GLU A 139 -5.02 -8.06 -12.85
N THR A 140 -5.34 -9.26 -12.36
CA THR A 140 -6.70 -9.84 -12.46
C THR A 140 -7.76 -8.94 -11.86
N LYS A 141 -7.53 -8.45 -10.63
CA LYS A 141 -8.56 -7.65 -9.97
C LYS A 141 -8.72 -6.27 -10.62
N VAL A 142 -7.68 -5.70 -11.22
CA VAL A 142 -7.83 -4.47 -12.01
C VAL A 142 -8.67 -4.72 -13.25
N ASP A 143 -8.45 -5.82 -13.97
CA ASP A 143 -9.28 -6.18 -15.13
C ASP A 143 -10.76 -6.28 -14.73
N GLU A 144 -11.06 -6.93 -13.60
CA GLU A 144 -12.42 -6.97 -13.02
C GLU A 144 -12.96 -5.56 -12.72
N GLY A 145 -12.12 -4.69 -12.14
CA GLY A 145 -12.46 -3.30 -11.85
C GLY A 145 -12.83 -2.50 -13.10
N ILE A 146 -12.09 -2.69 -14.20
CA ILE A 146 -12.36 -2.06 -15.50
C ILE A 146 -13.69 -2.57 -16.08
N GLN A 147 -13.92 -3.89 -16.03
CA GLN A 147 -15.15 -4.49 -16.55
C GLN A 147 -16.41 -4.03 -15.80
N GLU A 148 -16.37 -4.02 -14.47
CA GLU A 148 -17.50 -3.54 -13.65
C GLU A 148 -17.87 -2.09 -13.94
N MET A 149 -16.86 -1.25 -14.23
CA MET A 149 -17.10 0.14 -14.60
C MET A 149 -17.73 0.29 -15.97
N ALA A 150 -17.25 -0.45 -16.98
CA ALA A 150 -17.85 -0.44 -18.31
C ALA A 150 -19.34 -0.85 -18.26
N ILE A 151 -19.68 -1.81 -17.40
CA ILE A 151 -21.08 -2.23 -17.16
C ILE A 151 -21.90 -1.13 -16.49
N LYS A 152 -21.32 -0.34 -15.58
CA LYS A 152 -22.00 0.79 -14.91
C LYS A 152 -22.22 1.98 -15.85
N GLU A 153 -21.31 2.26 -16.77
CA GLU A 153 -21.44 3.35 -17.74
C GLU A 153 -22.44 3.03 -18.87
N ALA A 154 -22.70 1.75 -19.13
CA ALA A 154 -23.66 1.28 -20.12
C ALA A 154 -25.12 1.18 -19.61
N LYS A 155 -25.37 1.51 -18.34
CA LYS A 155 -26.69 1.51 -17.69
C LYS A 155 -27.14 2.93 -17.39
#